data_AF-A0A5B1B882-F1
#
_entry.id   AF-A0A5B1B882-F1
#
_cell.length_a   1.000
_cell.length_b   1.000
_cell.length_c   1.000
_cell.angle_alpha   90.00
_cell.angle_beta   90.00
_cell.angle_gamma   90.00
#
_symmetry.space_group_name_H-M   'P 1'
#
loop_
_entity.id
_entity.type
_entity.pdbx_description
1 polymer ?
#
loop_
_entity_poly.entity_id
_entity_poly.type
_entity_poly.pdbx_seq_one_letter_code
_entity_poly.pdbx_strand_id
1 'polypeptide(L)'
;MIDYIKLASSKSKGKRPYFHDDPAVERVLNVTMAIAGELAVTRERMDSIERILESKGLVTREEIENYVPNSEEIEIQRQTWHSEYISRVLRIIQQEMEEMENPDKSIEEIANDINEM
;
A
#
# COMPACT_ATOMS: atom_id res chain seq x y z
N MET A 1 -21.92 -0.28 -4.08
CA MET A 1 -20.68 -0.24 -4.89
C MET A 1 -19.59 -0.88 -4.05
N ILE A 2 -18.73 -1.73 -4.62
CA ILE A 2 -17.67 -2.42 -3.87
C ILE A 2 -16.55 -1.42 -3.58
N ASP A 3 -16.12 -1.31 -2.32
CA ASP A 3 -14.92 -0.56 -1.95
C ASP A 3 -13.67 -1.38 -2.30
N TYR A 4 -13.10 -1.10 -3.47
CA TYR A 4 -11.96 -1.82 -4.00
C TYR A 4 -10.65 -1.49 -3.25
N ILE A 5 -10.55 -0.30 -2.65
CA ILE A 5 -9.37 0.13 -1.89
C ILE A 5 -9.27 -0.68 -0.60
N LYS A 6 -10.40 -0.88 0.08
CA LYS A 6 -10.46 -1.77 1.24
C LYS A 6 -10.18 -3.22 0.86
N LEU A 7 -10.78 -3.71 -0.24
CA LEU A 7 -10.61 -5.09 -0.68
C LEU A 7 -9.14 -5.45 -1.00
N ALA A 8 -8.40 -4.52 -1.63
CA ALA A 8 -6.99 -4.72 -1.98
C ALA A 8 -6.08 -4.91 -0.75
N SER A 9 -6.49 -4.39 0.41
CA SER A 9 -5.73 -4.48 1.67
C SER A 9 -6.14 -5.64 2.56
N SER A 10 -7.12 -6.45 2.14
CA SER A 10 -7.65 -7.57 2.90
C SER A 10 -6.56 -8.45 3.52
N LYS A 11 -6.85 -8.89 4.74
CA LYS A 11 -6.00 -9.81 5.50
C LYS A 11 -5.89 -11.14 4.78
N SER A 12 -4.67 -11.67 4.71
CA SER A 12 -4.42 -13.05 4.28
C SER A 12 -4.83 -14.01 5.40
N LYS A 13 -5.29 -15.22 5.06
CA LYS A 13 -5.65 -16.23 6.06
C LYS A 13 -4.44 -16.59 6.93
N GLY A 14 -4.67 -16.69 8.24
CA GLY A 14 -3.68 -17.10 9.22
C GLY A 14 -3.14 -15.94 10.05
N LYS A 15 -2.62 -16.27 11.24
CA LYS A 15 -2.06 -15.29 12.16
C LYS A 15 -0.79 -14.67 11.59
N ARG A 16 -0.71 -13.32 11.62
CA ARG A 16 0.49 -12.60 11.20
C ARG A 16 1.63 -12.83 12.20
N PRO A 17 2.86 -13.16 11.75
CA PRO A 17 4.01 -13.25 12.64
C PRO A 17 4.48 -11.86 13.07
N TYR A 18 4.83 -11.72 14.35
CA TYR A 18 5.52 -10.56 14.91
C TYR A 18 6.88 -11.01 15.40
N PHE A 19 7.93 -10.26 15.07
CA PHE A 19 9.30 -10.64 15.43
C PHE A 19 9.90 -9.75 16.52
N HIS A 20 9.31 -8.57 16.75
CA HIS A 20 9.71 -7.65 17.81
C HIS A 20 8.82 -7.75 19.05
N ASP A 21 9.40 -7.48 20.23
CA ASP A 21 8.70 -7.52 21.51
C ASP A 21 7.57 -6.48 21.60
N ASP A 22 7.79 -5.30 21.01
CA ASP A 22 6.78 -4.24 20.89
C ASP A 22 6.14 -4.27 19.48
N PRO A 23 4.84 -4.60 19.36
CA PRO A 23 4.12 -4.57 18.08
C PRO A 23 4.17 -3.21 17.37
N ALA A 24 4.32 -2.10 18.10
CA ALA A 24 4.44 -0.78 17.49
C ALA A 24 5.70 -0.65 16.63
N VAL A 25 6.80 -1.30 17.03
CA VAL A 25 8.07 -1.31 16.26
C VAL A 25 7.88 -2.08 14.95
N GLU A 26 7.22 -3.24 15.02
CA GLU A 26 6.89 -4.05 13.83
C GLU A 26 6.03 -3.24 12.85
N ARG A 27 5.00 -2.52 13.33
CA ARG A 27 4.16 -1.67 12.47
C ARG A 27 4.96 -0.60 11.75
N VAL A 28 5.78 0.15 12.48
CA VAL A 28 6.62 1.21 11.89
C VAL A 28 7.58 0.63 10.87
N LEU A 29 8.20 -0.52 11.15
CA LEU A 29 9.08 -1.21 10.20
C LEU A 29 8.33 -1.60 8.92
N ASN A 30 7.16 -2.21 9.04
CA ASN A 30 6.34 -2.63 7.89
C ASN A 30 5.93 -1.43 7.03
N VAL A 31 5.45 -0.35 7.66
CA VAL A 31 5.11 0.91 6.97
C VAL A 31 6.32 1.50 6.27
N THR A 32 7.48 1.53 6.94
CA THR A 32 8.72 2.08 6.38
C THR A 32 9.20 1.28 5.17
N MET A 33 9.14 -0.05 5.23
CA MET A 33 9.50 -0.92 4.12
C MET A 33 8.55 -0.75 2.93
N ALA A 34 7.24 -0.62 3.18
CA ALA A 34 6.27 -0.34 2.13
C ALA A 34 6.56 1.00 1.42
N ILE A 35 6.85 2.06 2.18
CA ILE A 35 7.24 3.37 1.63
C ILE A 35 8.53 3.26 0.83
N ALA A 36 9.56 2.59 1.36
CA ALA A 36 10.84 2.45 0.68
C ALA A 36 10.69 1.73 -0.68
N GLY A 37 9.91 0.65 -0.72
CA GLY A 37 9.61 -0.09 -1.95
C GLY A 37 8.86 0.77 -2.98
N GLU A 38 7.77 1.43 -2.58
CA GLU A 38 7.01 2.27 -3.51
C GLU A 38 7.79 3.50 -3.98
N LEU A 39 8.62 4.10 -3.12
CA LEU A 39 9.47 5.23 -3.49
C LEU A 39 10.55 4.82 -4.48
N ALA A 40 11.20 3.66 -4.29
CA ALA A 40 12.21 3.16 -5.21
C ALA A 40 11.62 2.93 -6.61
N VAL A 41 10.51 2.19 -6.70
CA VAL A 41 9.82 1.92 -7.97
C VAL A 41 9.34 3.21 -8.64
N THR A 42 8.78 4.14 -7.88
CA THR A 42 8.32 5.44 -8.40
C THR A 42 9.48 6.25 -8.97
N ARG A 43 10.63 6.30 -8.29
CA ARG A 43 11.83 7.02 -8.76
C ARG A 43 12.38 6.42 -10.06
N GLU A 44 12.48 5.10 -10.15
CA GLU A 44 12.94 4.42 -11.37
C GLU A 44 12.00 4.65 -12.55
N ARG A 45 10.69 4.61 -12.31
CA ARG A 45 9.68 4.89 -13.34
C ARG A 45 9.73 6.35 -13.79
N MET A 46 9.90 7.30 -12.86
CA MET A 46 10.00 8.72 -13.19
C MET A 46 11.24 9.01 -14.05
N ASP A 47 12.42 8.51 -13.65
CA ASP A 47 13.66 8.65 -14.45
C ASP A 47 13.48 8.08 -15.86
N SER A 48 12.82 6.92 -15.99
CA SER A 48 12.51 6.32 -17.29
C SER A 48 11.61 7.21 -18.15
N ILE A 49 10.55 7.81 -17.57
CA ILE A 49 9.63 8.71 -18.26
C ILE A 49 10.35 9.98 -18.72
N GLU A 50 11.11 10.61 -17.84
CA GLU A 50 11.88 11.83 -18.14
C GLU A 50 12.85 11.60 -19.30
N ARG A 51 13.62 10.50 -19.27
CA ARG A 51 14.56 10.16 -20.35
C ARG A 51 13.86 9.91 -21.68
N ILE A 52 12.71 9.22 -21.66
CA ILE A 52 11.94 8.96 -22.88
C ILE A 52 11.40 10.27 -23.47
N LEU A 53 10.87 11.17 -22.63
CA LEU A 53 10.35 12.47 -23.08
C LEU A 53 11.45 13.37 -23.63
N GLU A 54 12.60 13.42 -22.94
CA GLU A 54 13.78 14.17 -23.37
C GLU A 54 14.34 13.63 -24.69
N SER A 55 14.44 12.31 -24.84
CA SER A 55 14.92 11.68 -26.09
C SER A 55 14.04 11.99 -27.31
N LYS A 56 12.76 12.34 -27.08
CA LYS A 56 11.81 12.74 -28.11
C LYS A 56 11.72 14.26 -28.29
N GLY A 57 12.43 15.03 -27.47
CA GLY A 57 12.39 16.50 -27.48
C GLY A 57 11.02 17.08 -27.12
N LEU A 58 10.23 16.37 -26.30
CA LEU A 58 8.83 16.75 -26.02
C LEU A 58 8.69 17.63 -24.78
N VAL A 59 9.47 17.36 -23.73
CA VAL A 59 9.35 18.01 -22.43
C VAL A 59 10.74 18.14 -21.82
N THR A 60 11.02 19.29 -21.23
CA THR A 60 12.24 19.58 -20.44
C THR A 60 12.02 19.27 -18.97
N ARG A 61 13.10 19.01 -18.23
CA ARG A 61 13.02 18.81 -16.77
C ARG A 61 12.43 20.03 -16.05
N GLU A 62 12.73 21.23 -16.53
CA GLU A 62 12.20 22.48 -15.95
C GLU A 62 10.68 22.60 -16.11
N GLU A 63 10.11 22.14 -17.24
CA GLU A 63 8.66 22.10 -17.42
C GLU A 63 7.97 21.13 -16.47
N ILE A 64 8.63 20.01 -16.13
CA ILE A 64 8.12 19.03 -15.16
C ILE A 64 8.13 19.62 -13.74
N GLU A 65 9.25 20.20 -13.32
CA GLU A 65 9.42 20.77 -11.97
C GLU A 65 8.46 21.94 -11.70
N ASN A 66 8.12 22.72 -12.73
CA ASN A 66 7.22 23.86 -12.61
C ASN A 66 5.76 23.52 -12.95
N TYR A 67 5.44 22.26 -13.22
CA TYR A 67 4.08 21.87 -13.59
C TYR A 67 3.09 22.07 -12.43
N VAL A 68 2.02 22.85 -12.69
CA VAL A 68 0.90 23.06 -11.77
C VAL A 68 -0.37 22.47 -12.38
N PRO A 69 -1.08 21.57 -11.66
CA PRO A 69 -2.41 21.11 -12.07
C PRO A 69 -3.35 22.28 -12.30
N ASN A 70 -4.08 22.27 -13.41
CA ASN A 70 -4.95 23.37 -13.82
C ASN A 70 -6.43 22.98 -13.93
N SER A 71 -6.81 21.79 -13.46
CA SER A 71 -8.19 21.32 -13.46
C SER A 71 -8.53 20.53 -12.20
N GLU A 72 -9.78 20.69 -11.76
CA GLU A 72 -10.37 19.95 -10.63
C GLU A 72 -10.33 18.42 -10.87
N GLU A 73 -10.47 17.99 -12.13
CA GLU A 73 -10.39 16.57 -12.49
C GLU A 73 -9.01 15.97 -12.16
N ILE A 74 -7.92 16.69 -12.44
CA ILE A 74 -6.56 16.23 -12.10
C ILE A 74 -6.39 16.14 -10.59
N GLU A 75 -6.95 17.08 -9.84
CA GLU A 75 -6.90 17.06 -8.38
C GLU A 75 -7.64 15.86 -7.81
N ILE A 76 -8.86 15.58 -8.28
CA ILE A 76 -9.65 14.40 -7.87
C ILE A 76 -8.89 13.10 -8.17
N GLN A 77 -8.27 13.00 -9.36
CA GLN A 77 -7.45 11.84 -9.71
C GLN A 77 -6.27 11.68 -8.75
N ARG A 78 -5.56 12.77 -8.43
CA ARG A 78 -4.45 12.75 -7.46
C ARG A 78 -4.90 12.37 -6.06
N GLN A 79 -6.06 12.82 -5.61
CA GLN A 79 -6.63 12.43 -4.31
C GLN A 79 -6.99 10.94 -4.26
N THR A 80 -7.50 10.41 -5.37
CA THR A 80 -7.80 8.97 -5.51
C THR A 80 -6.50 8.16 -5.42
N TRP A 81 -5.48 8.52 -6.19
CA TRP A 81 -4.17 7.87 -6.11
C TRP A 81 -3.53 7.99 -4.72
N HIS A 82 -3.70 9.13 -4.06
CA HIS A 82 -3.21 9.33 -2.70
C HIS A 82 -3.90 8.39 -1.71
N SER A 83 -5.22 8.24 -1.81
CA SER A 83 -5.99 7.32 -0.97
C SER A 83 -5.57 5.86 -1.18
N GLU A 84 -5.35 5.47 -2.44
CA GLU A 84 -4.83 4.14 -2.78
C GLU A 84 -3.42 3.92 -2.23
N TYR A 85 -2.53 4.91 -2.34
CA TYR A 85 -1.17 4.87 -1.80
C TYR A 85 -1.16 4.71 -0.28
N ILE A 86 -1.94 5.54 0.43
CA ILE A 86 -2.08 5.45 1.88
C ILE A 86 -2.61 4.08 2.29
N SER A 87 -3.56 3.51 1.54
CA SER A 87 -4.06 2.16 1.83
C SER A 87 -2.97 1.10 1.76
N ARG A 88 -2.10 1.15 0.74
CA ARG A 88 -0.99 0.20 0.59
C ARG A 88 0.06 0.34 1.69
N VAL A 89 0.43 1.58 2.03
CA VAL A 89 1.42 1.88 3.08
C VAL A 89 0.90 1.48 4.47
N LEU A 90 -0.38 1.73 4.76
CA LEU A 90 -1.01 1.42 6.05
C LEU A 90 -1.66 0.04 6.11
N ARG A 91 -1.39 -0.84 5.14
CA ARG A 91 -2.00 -2.15 5.04
C ARG A 91 -1.86 -2.99 6.31
N ILE A 92 -0.72 -2.91 7.00
CA ILE A 92 -0.51 -3.59 8.29
C ILE A 92 -1.59 -3.22 9.32
N ILE A 93 -1.91 -1.92 9.44
CA ILE A 93 -2.90 -1.42 10.40
C ILE A 93 -4.31 -1.91 10.01
N GLN A 94 -4.64 -1.86 8.72
CA GLN A 94 -5.94 -2.33 8.24
C GLN A 94 -6.15 -3.82 8.53
N GLN A 95 -5.12 -4.64 8.29
CA GLN A 95 -5.17 -6.08 8.54
C GLN A 95 -5.26 -6.42 10.03
N GLU A 96 -4.64 -5.63 10.89
CA GLU A 96 -4.81 -5.77 12.34
C GLU A 96 -6.22 -5.40 12.81
N MET A 97 -6.80 -4.33 12.26
CA MET A 97 -8.20 -3.97 12.54
C MET A 97 -9.15 -5.09 12.10
N GLU A 98 -8.92 -5.67 10.91
CA GLU A 98 -9.69 -6.82 10.42
C GLU A 98 -9.54 -8.05 11.32
N GLU A 99 -8.35 -8.33 11.87
CA GLU A 99 -8.13 -9.43 12.82
C GLU A 99 -8.87 -9.19 14.16
N MET A 100 -8.95 -7.94 14.61
CA MET A 100 -9.71 -7.60 15.81
C MET A 100 -11.22 -7.76 15.61
N GLU A 101 -11.73 -7.44 14.42
CA GLU A 101 -13.14 -7.60 14.07
C GLU A 101 -13.52 -9.05 13.78
N ASN A 102 -12.65 -9.79 13.09
CA ASN A 102 -12.86 -11.17 12.65
C ASN A 102 -11.59 -12.00 12.92
N PRO A 103 -11.40 -12.47 14.17
CA PRO A 103 -10.21 -13.22 14.54
C PRO A 103 -10.13 -14.55 13.80
N ASP A 104 -8.99 -14.82 13.16
CA ASP A 104 -8.72 -16.13 12.58
C ASP A 104 -8.60 -17.20 13.67
N LYS A 105 -9.15 -18.39 13.40
CA LYS A 105 -8.95 -19.56 14.24
C LYS A 105 -7.46 -19.92 14.30
N SER A 106 -6.99 -20.28 15.48
CA SER A 106 -5.63 -20.81 15.63
C SER A 106 -5.49 -22.16 14.93
N ILE A 107 -4.25 -22.57 14.63
CA ILE A 107 -3.98 -23.90 14.05
C ILE A 107 -4.49 -25.01 14.99
N GLU A 108 -4.43 -24.80 16.30
CA GLU A 108 -4.94 -25.73 17.31
C GLU A 108 -6.47 -25.82 17.28
N GLU A 109 -7.16 -24.70 17.15
CA GLU A 109 -8.63 -24.68 17.00
C GLU A 109 -9.09 -25.36 15.71
N ILE A 110 -8.39 -25.11 14.60
CA ILE A 110 -8.67 -25.76 13.32
C ILE A 110 -8.41 -27.28 13.43
N ALA A 111 -7.33 -27.69 14.11
CA ALA A 111 -7.02 -29.10 14.32
C ALA A 111 -8.08 -29.80 15.20
N ASN A 112 -8.58 -29.11 16.23
CA ASN A 112 -9.65 -29.63 17.08
C ASN A 112 -10.97 -29.76 16.31
N ASP A 113 -11.36 -28.76 15.52
CA ASP A 113 -12.56 -28.82 14.67
C ASP A 113 -12.50 -30.01 13.69
N ILE A 114 -11.34 -30.26 13.09
CA ILE A 114 -11.15 -31.40 12.16
C ILE A 114 -11.28 -32.74 12.91
N ASN A 115 -10.86 -32.81 14.17
CA ASN A 115 -10.92 -34.03 14.98
C ASN A 115 -12.32 -34.30 15.55
N GLU A 116 -13.21 -33.29 15.56
CA GLU A 116 -14.62 -33.41 15.96
C GLU A 116 -15.59 -33.69 14.79
N MET A 117 -15.11 -33.70 13.54
CA MET A 117 -15.86 -34.08 12.33
C MET A 117 -15.74 -35.56 11.99
#